data_AF-A0A6P7FES7-F1
#
_entry.id   AF-A0A6P7FES7-F1
#
_cell.length_a   1.000
_cell.length_b   1.000
_cell.length_c   1.000
_cell.angle_alpha   90.00
_cell.angle_beta   90.00
_cell.angle_gamma   90.00
#
_symmetry.space_group_name_H-M   'P 1'
#
loop_
_entity.id
_entity.type
_entity.pdbx_description
1 polymer ?
#
loop_
_entity_poly.entity_id
_entity_poly.type
_entity_poly.pdbx_seq_one_letter_code
_entity_poly.pdbx_strand_id
1 'polypeptide(L)'
;MYRLYKTYCSDNNINTIASYAIYREVFNNEFNLGFFIPKKDQCDFCNKLSNSSPSEKEELRFAMEAHLKNKDLSRANKELDKERAKTDNSFCMAIYDLQKTLLCPKAEVSLLYYRRKLACYNLTVYDAANKQGYCYMWPESLACRGACEIGSCVLNFIDEMVRNGIKEFSFYSDNCTGQNRNRFIYCLYMYCAAKYGVKITHSFLEKGHTQNECDSVHGVIERAAKKIPIFSPQQWYTLARTACKVRPYKIKEMAQADFYDLKDLLAKTTKNWDKTELGCKVIFNNLKVIMVDPKCPNQLNVKYSFEEDFIKINTLELKRSHQKLDSLETYQLRMLRSSPVPIPAAKYKDSQFLCENKVIPTEYHNFFTNLQASNIPEQETDED
;
A
#
# COMPACT_ATOMS: atom_id res chain seq x y z
N MET A 1 -24.80 -19.81 7.76
CA MET A 1 -25.84 -18.78 7.53
C MET A 1 -27.26 -19.21 7.83
N TYR A 2 -27.79 -20.34 7.34
CA TYR A 2 -29.17 -20.75 7.71
C TYR A 2 -29.41 -20.86 9.23
N ARG A 3 -28.41 -21.31 10.01
CA ARG A 3 -28.46 -21.29 11.48
C ARG A 3 -28.59 -19.88 12.05
N LEU A 4 -27.83 -18.92 11.50
CA LEU A 4 -27.90 -17.50 11.90
C LEU A 4 -29.20 -16.84 11.44
N TYR A 5 -29.76 -17.24 10.30
CA TYR A 5 -31.09 -16.84 9.87
C TYR A 5 -32.16 -17.31 10.89
N LYS A 6 -32.06 -18.55 11.38
CA LYS A 6 -32.94 -19.03 12.46
C LYS A 6 -32.77 -18.23 13.74
N THR A 7 -31.53 -17.92 14.14
CA THR A 7 -31.24 -17.06 15.29
C THR A 7 -31.85 -15.68 15.11
N TYR A 8 -31.63 -15.03 13.96
CA TYR A 8 -32.23 -13.75 13.62
C TYR A 8 -33.76 -13.78 13.66
N CYS A 9 -34.40 -14.81 13.11
CA CYS A 9 -35.86 -14.96 13.20
C CYS A 9 -36.34 -15.10 14.64
N SER A 10 -35.58 -15.82 15.49
CA SER A 10 -35.87 -15.94 16.91
C SER A 10 -35.72 -14.59 17.63
N ASP A 11 -34.66 -13.85 17.35
CA ASP A 11 -34.36 -12.57 17.99
C ASP A 11 -35.35 -11.46 17.58
N ASN A 12 -35.98 -11.59 16.41
CA ASN A 12 -36.93 -10.61 15.86
C ASN A 12 -38.39 -11.09 15.90
N ASN A 13 -38.70 -12.15 16.67
CA ASN A 13 -40.06 -12.72 16.79
C ASN A 13 -40.74 -13.06 15.44
N ILE A 14 -39.95 -13.52 14.47
CA ILE A 14 -40.45 -13.95 13.16
C ILE A 14 -40.86 -15.42 13.26
N ASN A 15 -42.17 -15.66 13.35
CA ASN A 15 -42.75 -16.98 13.56
C ASN A 15 -42.71 -17.88 12.30
N THR A 16 -42.54 -17.30 11.12
CA THR A 16 -42.56 -18.02 9.84
C THR A 16 -41.13 -18.20 9.32
N ILE A 17 -40.47 -19.27 9.75
CA ILE A 17 -39.10 -19.58 9.34
C ILE A 17 -39.15 -20.39 8.03
N ALA A 18 -38.56 -19.87 6.96
CA ALA A 18 -38.45 -20.58 5.70
C ALA A 18 -37.65 -21.88 5.87
N SER A 19 -38.03 -22.93 5.13
CA SER A 19 -37.29 -24.19 5.13
C SER A 19 -35.88 -24.00 4.58
N TYR A 20 -34.97 -24.93 4.91
CA TYR A 20 -33.58 -24.84 4.42
C TYR A 20 -33.51 -24.83 2.88
N ALA A 21 -34.39 -25.57 2.22
CA ALA A 21 -34.45 -25.63 0.76
C ALA A 21 -34.81 -24.27 0.16
N ILE A 22 -35.89 -23.65 0.65
CA ILE A 22 -36.34 -22.32 0.21
C ILE A 22 -35.28 -21.28 0.52
N TYR A 23 -34.72 -21.30 1.75
CA TYR A 23 -33.63 -20.41 2.12
C TYR A 23 -32.44 -20.54 1.16
N ARG A 24 -32.03 -21.78 0.83
CA ARG A 24 -30.87 -22.02 -0.05
C ARG A 24 -31.14 -21.61 -1.49
N GLU A 25 -32.36 -21.81 -1.98
CA GLU A 25 -32.78 -21.41 -3.32
C GLU A 25 -32.78 -19.89 -3.44
N VAL A 26 -33.45 -19.18 -2.53
CA VAL A 26 -33.47 -17.72 -2.48
C VAL A 26 -32.05 -17.16 -2.31
N PHE A 27 -31.26 -17.71 -1.39
CA PHE A 27 -29.89 -17.26 -1.11
C PHE A 27 -28.95 -17.40 -2.32
N ASN A 28 -29.05 -18.48 -3.08
CA ASN A 28 -28.16 -18.75 -4.22
C ASN A 28 -28.69 -18.18 -5.55
N ASN A 29 -30.01 -18.14 -5.76
CA ASN A 29 -30.58 -17.82 -7.07
C ASN A 29 -31.18 -16.41 -7.14
N GLU A 30 -31.75 -15.91 -6.04
CA GLU A 30 -32.34 -14.56 -6.00
C GLU A 30 -31.33 -13.51 -5.51
N PHE A 31 -30.62 -13.82 -4.43
CA PHE A 31 -29.57 -12.93 -3.89
C PHE A 31 -28.19 -13.19 -4.52
N ASN A 32 -27.98 -14.37 -5.10
CA ASN A 32 -26.72 -14.81 -5.71
C ASN A 32 -25.48 -14.54 -4.81
N LEU A 33 -25.63 -14.86 -3.52
CA LEU A 33 -24.59 -14.64 -2.52
C LEU A 33 -23.71 -15.89 -2.41
N GLY A 34 -22.47 -15.79 -2.86
CA GLY A 34 -21.44 -16.80 -2.60
C GLY A 34 -20.62 -16.45 -1.36
N PHE A 35 -20.30 -17.43 -0.52
CA PHE A 35 -19.24 -17.25 0.48
C PHE A 35 -17.89 -17.35 -0.24
N PHE A 36 -17.25 -16.21 -0.46
CA PHE A 36 -15.83 -16.22 -0.77
C PHE A 36 -15.10 -16.67 0.49
N ILE A 37 -14.45 -17.85 0.44
CA ILE A 37 -13.42 -18.19 1.41
C ILE A 37 -12.18 -17.43 0.94
N PRO A 38 -11.75 -16.37 1.63
CA PRO A 38 -10.51 -15.72 1.26
C PRO A 38 -9.41 -16.76 1.41
N LYS A 39 -8.66 -17.01 0.34
CA LYS A 39 -7.34 -17.62 0.48
C LYS A 39 -6.53 -16.60 1.27
N LYS A 40 -6.45 -16.78 2.59
CA LYS A 40 -5.63 -15.92 3.43
C LYS A 40 -4.19 -16.26 3.11
N ASP A 41 -3.39 -15.26 2.81
CA ASP A 41 -1.94 -15.43 2.80
C ASP A 41 -1.53 -16.00 4.15
N GLN A 42 -0.85 -17.13 4.11
CA GLN A 42 -0.41 -17.79 5.32
C GLN A 42 0.77 -16.98 5.88
N CYS A 43 0.79 -16.79 7.19
CA CYS A 43 1.91 -16.12 7.83
C CYS A 43 3.15 -17.02 7.74
N ASP A 44 4.23 -16.51 7.14
CA ASP A 44 5.49 -17.23 7.01
C ASP A 44 6.03 -17.71 8.35
N PHE A 45 5.89 -16.91 9.40
CA PHE A 45 6.31 -17.29 10.74
C PHE A 45 5.49 -18.47 11.28
N CYS A 46 4.15 -18.42 11.13
CA CYS A 46 3.29 -19.53 11.54
C CYS A 46 3.54 -20.81 10.72
N ASN A 47 3.79 -20.67 9.42
CA ASN A 47 4.13 -21.79 8.54
C ASN A 47 5.49 -22.39 8.88
N LYS A 48 6.49 -21.55 9.14
CA LYS A 48 7.81 -22.00 9.61
C LYS A 48 7.64 -22.80 10.89
N LEU A 49 6.90 -22.26 11.86
CA LEU A 49 6.64 -22.93 13.13
C LEU A 49 5.86 -24.23 12.95
N SER A 50 4.84 -24.30 12.08
CA SER A 50 4.10 -25.54 11.87
C SER A 50 5.00 -26.67 11.37
N ASN A 51 5.98 -26.32 10.53
CA ASN A 51 6.94 -27.23 9.93
C ASN A 51 8.19 -27.49 10.81
N SER A 52 8.34 -26.78 11.93
CA SER A 52 9.45 -26.97 12.87
C SER A 52 9.27 -28.19 13.77
N SER A 53 10.39 -28.77 14.19
CA SER A 53 10.47 -29.86 15.18
C SER A 53 10.01 -29.41 16.57
N PRO A 54 9.71 -30.34 17.50
CA PRO A 54 9.32 -29.99 18.87
C PRO A 54 10.36 -29.13 19.62
N SER A 55 11.66 -29.37 19.39
CA SER A 55 12.74 -28.59 20.03
C SER A 55 12.75 -27.14 19.54
N GLU A 56 12.69 -26.94 18.22
CA GLU A 56 12.64 -25.61 17.61
C GLU A 56 11.36 -24.84 17.99
N LYS A 57 10.24 -25.54 18.18
CA LYS A 57 8.99 -24.94 18.65
C LYS A 57 9.12 -24.38 20.07
N GLU A 58 9.84 -25.05 20.96
CA GLU A 58 10.05 -24.55 22.33
C GLU A 58 10.99 -23.33 22.33
N GLU A 59 12.04 -23.34 21.50
CA GLU A 59 12.93 -22.17 21.32
C GLU A 59 12.18 -20.95 20.78
N LEU A 60 11.21 -21.16 19.88
CA LEU A 60 10.41 -20.10 19.26
C LEU A 60 9.14 -19.73 20.05
N ARG A 61 8.88 -20.37 21.20
CA ARG A 61 7.63 -20.23 21.94
C ARG A 61 7.33 -18.79 22.35
N PHE A 62 8.30 -18.11 22.97
CA PHE A 62 8.14 -16.72 23.38
C PHE A 62 7.92 -15.78 22.18
N ALA A 63 8.63 -16.03 21.07
CA ALA A 63 8.44 -15.27 19.83
C ALA A 63 7.05 -15.49 19.25
N MET A 64 6.50 -16.71 19.35
CA MET A 64 5.14 -17.03 18.91
C MET A 64 4.07 -16.39 19.80
N GLU A 65 4.22 -16.43 21.11
CA GLU A 65 3.30 -15.76 22.04
C GLU A 65 3.28 -14.25 21.76
N ALA A 66 4.45 -13.63 21.60
CA ALA A 66 4.56 -12.22 21.22
C ALA A 66 3.93 -11.93 19.84
N HIS A 67 4.15 -12.80 18.85
CA HIS A 67 3.57 -12.67 17.50
C HIS A 67 2.04 -12.73 17.53
N LEU A 68 1.45 -13.71 18.23
CA LEU A 68 0.00 -13.85 18.37
C LEU A 68 -0.61 -12.66 19.12
N LYS A 69 0.06 -12.21 20.18
CA LYS A 69 -0.37 -11.07 20.98
C LYS A 69 -0.35 -9.77 20.17
N ASN A 70 0.75 -9.50 19.46
CA ASN A 70 0.88 -8.33 18.57
C ASN A 70 -0.17 -8.35 17.46
N LYS A 71 -0.47 -9.53 16.90
CA LYS A 71 -1.54 -9.71 15.93
C LYS A 71 -2.90 -9.31 16.49
N ASP A 72 -3.23 -9.75 17.70
CA ASP A 72 -4.53 -9.44 18.32
C ASP A 72 -4.63 -7.95 18.70
N LEU A 73 -3.56 -7.37 19.23
CA LEU A 73 -3.46 -5.93 19.52
C LEU A 73 -3.56 -5.06 18.27
N SER A 74 -2.84 -5.43 17.20
CA SER A 74 -2.88 -4.71 15.93
C SER A 74 -4.29 -4.66 15.34
N ARG A 75 -5.02 -5.78 15.39
CA ARG A 75 -6.42 -5.85 14.95
C ARG A 75 -7.35 -5.01 15.82
N ALA A 76 -7.19 -5.08 17.14
CA ALA A 76 -7.98 -4.29 18.08
C ALA A 76 -7.76 -2.78 17.86
N ASN A 77 -6.51 -2.34 17.74
CA ASN A 77 -6.17 -0.94 17.46
C ASN A 77 -6.74 -0.48 16.11
N LYS A 78 -6.62 -1.32 15.07
CA LYS A 78 -7.18 -1.04 13.75
C LYS A 78 -8.70 -0.85 13.80
N GLU A 79 -9.41 -1.68 14.56
CA GLU A 79 -10.86 -1.56 14.71
C GLU A 79 -11.26 -0.31 15.50
N LEU A 80 -10.52 0.02 16.57
CA LEU A 80 -10.72 1.27 17.32
C LEU A 80 -10.54 2.51 16.45
N ASP A 81 -9.48 2.57 15.65
CA ASP A 81 -9.24 3.66 14.72
C ASP A 81 -10.34 3.72 13.64
N LYS A 82 -10.82 2.57 13.18
CA LYS A 82 -11.92 2.50 12.21
C LYS A 82 -13.23 3.03 12.79
N GLU A 83 -13.57 2.72 14.03
CA GLU A 83 -14.75 3.28 14.70
C GLU A 83 -14.59 4.77 14.99
N ARG A 84 -13.37 5.20 15.40
CA ARG A 84 -13.06 6.62 15.59
C ARG A 84 -13.25 7.40 14.29
N ALA A 85 -12.75 6.90 13.16
CA ALA A 85 -12.83 7.59 11.87
C ALA A 85 -14.27 7.77 11.36
N LYS A 86 -15.24 6.97 11.84
CA LYS A 86 -16.67 7.17 11.52
C LYS A 86 -17.31 8.31 12.32
N THR A 87 -16.73 8.70 13.45
CA THR A 87 -17.33 9.64 14.40
C THR A 87 -16.57 10.96 14.49
N ASP A 88 -15.25 10.94 14.29
CA ASP A 88 -14.38 12.11 14.29
C ASP A 88 -14.04 12.54 12.85
N ASN A 89 -14.74 13.56 12.36
CA ASN A 89 -14.54 14.10 11.01
C ASN A 89 -13.15 14.76 10.80
N SER A 90 -12.36 14.96 11.86
CA SER A 90 -10.99 15.48 11.75
C SER A 90 -9.93 14.39 11.72
N PHE A 91 -10.33 13.12 11.84
CA PHE A 91 -9.47 11.96 11.87
C PHE A 91 -9.68 11.08 10.63
N CYS A 92 -8.59 10.75 9.93
CA CYS A 92 -8.61 9.84 8.80
C CYS A 92 -7.84 8.56 9.13
N MET A 93 -8.55 7.42 9.09
CA MET A 93 -7.92 6.11 9.09
C MET A 93 -7.85 5.60 7.65
N ALA A 94 -6.64 5.37 7.17
CA ALA A 94 -6.41 4.92 5.81
C ALA A 94 -5.41 3.77 5.77
N ILE A 95 -5.61 2.85 4.83
CA ILE A 95 -4.72 1.73 4.60
C ILE A 95 -4.18 1.89 3.20
N TYR A 96 -2.89 1.66 2.99
CA TYR A 96 -2.34 1.70 1.65
C TYR A 96 -1.46 0.50 1.35
N ASP A 97 -1.53 0.07 0.09
CA ASP A 97 -0.86 -1.12 -0.40
C ASP A 97 -0.62 -1.05 -1.90
N LEU A 98 0.51 -1.58 -2.34
CA LEU A 98 0.87 -1.61 -3.75
C LEU A 98 0.34 -2.90 -4.37
N GLN A 99 -0.54 -2.76 -5.35
CA GLN A 99 -1.07 -3.92 -6.06
C GLN A 99 0.06 -4.72 -6.73
N LYS A 100 -0.14 -6.04 -6.83
CA LYS A 100 0.65 -6.88 -7.72
C LYS A 100 0.78 -6.23 -9.10
N THR A 101 1.99 -6.27 -9.64
CA THR A 101 2.34 -5.67 -10.94
C THR A 101 1.31 -6.02 -12.02
N LEU A 102 0.63 -5.00 -12.56
CA LEU A 102 -0.24 -5.12 -13.70
C LEU A 102 0.62 -5.11 -14.98
N LEU A 103 0.24 -5.90 -15.98
CA LEU A 103 1.02 -6.04 -17.21
C LEU A 103 0.29 -5.41 -18.39
N CYS A 104 1.04 -4.79 -19.28
CA CYS A 104 0.57 -4.17 -20.51
C CYS A 104 1.59 -4.44 -21.64
N PRO A 105 1.19 -5.02 -22.78
CA PRO A 105 -0.16 -5.47 -23.11
C PRO A 105 -0.58 -6.75 -22.35
N LYS A 106 -1.88 -6.95 -22.19
CA LYS A 106 -2.54 -8.13 -21.63
C LYS A 106 -3.65 -8.56 -22.58
N ALA A 107 -3.58 -9.76 -23.13
CA ALA A 107 -4.66 -10.40 -23.89
C ALA A 107 -4.50 -11.93 -23.84
N GLU A 108 -5.51 -12.68 -24.25
CA GLU A 108 -5.44 -14.16 -24.35
C GLU A 108 -4.76 -14.60 -25.66
N VAL A 109 -3.55 -14.08 -25.92
CA VAL A 109 -2.74 -14.40 -27.10
C VAL A 109 -1.49 -15.16 -26.67
N SER A 110 -1.22 -16.31 -27.30
CA SER A 110 -0.12 -17.22 -26.92
C SER A 110 1.25 -16.52 -26.85
N LEU A 111 1.54 -15.62 -27.79
CA LEU A 111 2.79 -14.86 -27.84
C LEU A 111 3.02 -13.98 -26.61
N LEU A 112 1.97 -13.52 -25.92
CA LEU A 112 2.09 -12.68 -24.72
C LEU A 112 2.55 -13.43 -23.47
N TYR A 113 2.51 -14.77 -23.46
CA TYR A 113 2.99 -15.56 -22.32
C TYR A 113 4.51 -15.66 -22.27
N TYR A 114 5.19 -15.54 -23.43
CA TYR A 114 6.63 -15.75 -23.58
C TYR A 114 7.43 -14.45 -23.78
N ARG A 115 6.77 -13.30 -23.63
CA ARG A 115 7.36 -11.98 -23.89
C ARG A 115 7.29 -11.11 -22.66
N ARG A 116 8.36 -10.34 -22.43
CA ARG A 116 8.38 -9.31 -21.38
C ARG A 116 7.35 -8.24 -21.74
N LYS A 117 6.57 -7.82 -20.74
CA LYS A 117 5.50 -6.81 -20.89
C LYS A 117 5.84 -5.59 -20.04
N LEU A 118 5.32 -4.45 -20.43
CA LEU A 118 5.41 -3.22 -19.65
C LEU A 118 4.64 -3.40 -18.34
N ALA A 119 5.26 -3.03 -17.23
CA ALA A 119 4.61 -2.98 -15.94
C ALA A 119 3.78 -1.69 -15.80
N CYS A 120 2.59 -1.82 -15.23
CA CYS A 120 1.76 -0.75 -14.74
C CYS A 120 1.57 -0.96 -13.24
N TYR A 121 1.86 0.07 -12.46
CA TYR A 121 1.76 0.04 -11.01
C TYR A 121 0.46 0.70 -10.57
N ASN A 122 -0.06 0.25 -9.43
CA ASN A 122 -1.24 0.81 -8.79
C ASN A 122 -1.03 0.80 -7.27
N LEU A 123 -0.79 1.97 -6.68
CA LEU A 123 -0.87 2.12 -5.23
C LEU A 123 -2.31 2.46 -4.86
N THR A 124 -2.93 1.63 -4.03
CA THR A 124 -4.25 1.92 -3.49
C THR A 124 -4.10 2.52 -2.10
N VAL A 125 -4.76 3.65 -1.84
CA VAL A 125 -5.03 4.17 -0.50
C VAL A 125 -6.52 4.06 -0.25
N TYR A 126 -6.92 3.32 0.77
CA TYR A 126 -8.30 3.08 1.13
C TYR A 126 -8.66 3.84 2.41
N ASP A 127 -9.52 4.85 2.29
CA ASP A 127 -10.12 5.56 3.41
C ASP A 127 -11.22 4.68 4.03
N ALA A 128 -10.99 4.23 5.26
CA ALA A 128 -11.86 3.26 5.91
C ALA A 128 -13.20 3.86 6.38
N ALA A 129 -13.22 5.15 6.74
CA ALA A 129 -14.43 5.83 7.17
C ALA A 129 -15.38 6.02 6.00
N ASN A 130 -14.87 6.63 4.93
CA ASN A 130 -15.64 6.89 3.72
C ASN A 130 -15.73 5.68 2.80
N LYS A 131 -15.12 4.55 3.15
CA LYS A 131 -15.00 3.32 2.33
C LYS A 131 -14.64 3.65 0.88
N GLN A 132 -13.71 4.58 0.68
CA GLN A 132 -13.35 5.12 -0.64
C GLN A 132 -11.93 4.68 -0.99
N GLY A 133 -11.81 3.98 -2.13
CA GLY A 133 -10.51 3.65 -2.71
C GLY A 133 -9.98 4.77 -3.59
N TYR A 134 -8.72 5.15 -3.37
CA TYR A 134 -7.92 6.05 -4.19
C TYR A 134 -6.83 5.22 -4.83
N CYS A 135 -6.80 5.12 -6.15
CA CYS A 135 -5.83 4.32 -6.89
C CYS A 135 -4.92 5.25 -7.68
N TYR A 136 -3.65 5.28 -7.29
CA TYR A 136 -2.59 6.04 -7.95
C TYR A 136 -1.90 5.12 -8.94
N MET A 137 -2.06 5.38 -10.24
CA MET A 137 -1.61 4.47 -11.29
C MET A 137 -0.62 5.13 -12.23
N TRP A 138 0.43 4.39 -12.62
CA TRP A 138 1.47 4.84 -13.54
C TRP A 138 2.19 3.67 -14.22
N PRO A 139 2.75 3.85 -15.43
CA PRO A 139 3.58 2.83 -16.07
C PRO A 139 5.03 2.89 -15.56
N GLU A 140 5.75 1.78 -15.66
CA GLU A 140 7.18 1.73 -15.29
C GLU A 140 8.07 2.65 -16.13
N SER A 141 7.61 3.04 -17.33
CA SER A 141 8.29 4.01 -18.18
C SER A 141 8.22 5.44 -17.64
N LEU A 142 7.37 5.70 -16.65
CA LEU A 142 7.20 7.03 -16.05
C LEU A 142 7.92 7.14 -14.70
N ALA A 143 7.76 6.14 -13.83
CA ALA A 143 8.47 6.09 -12.55
C ALA A 143 8.63 4.65 -12.07
N CYS A 144 9.52 4.43 -11.12
CA CYS A 144 9.71 3.13 -10.49
C CYS A 144 8.60 2.88 -9.44
N ARG A 145 8.83 2.01 -8.45
CA ARG A 145 7.88 1.70 -7.38
C ARG A 145 8.53 1.68 -5.99
N GLY A 146 9.52 2.55 -5.79
CA GLY A 146 10.26 2.63 -4.53
C GLY A 146 9.63 3.62 -3.56
N ALA A 147 10.28 3.83 -2.42
CA ALA A 147 9.79 4.72 -1.36
C ALA A 147 9.45 6.15 -1.84
N CYS A 148 10.16 6.69 -2.82
CA CYS A 148 9.89 8.03 -3.35
C CYS A 148 8.54 8.08 -4.09
N GLU A 149 8.25 7.08 -4.92
CA GLU A 149 6.99 6.99 -5.64
C GLU A 149 5.81 6.75 -4.71
N ILE A 150 5.97 5.82 -3.77
CA ILE A 150 4.94 5.49 -2.78
C ILE A 150 4.66 6.69 -1.88
N GLY A 151 5.71 7.31 -1.33
CA GLY A 151 5.55 8.49 -0.50
C GLY A 151 4.96 9.68 -1.24
N SER A 152 5.25 9.86 -2.53
CA SER A 152 4.63 10.93 -3.32
C SER A 152 3.12 10.74 -3.48
N CYS A 153 2.67 9.49 -3.66
CA CYS A 153 1.23 9.18 -3.68
C CYS A 153 0.58 9.42 -2.32
N VAL A 154 1.23 9.00 -1.22
CA VAL A 154 0.74 9.23 0.15
C VAL A 154 0.69 10.72 0.49
N LEU A 155 1.69 11.50 0.07
CA LEU A 155 1.69 12.96 0.20
C LEU A 155 0.50 13.58 -0.52
N ASN A 156 0.20 13.11 -1.73
CA ASN A 156 -0.95 13.62 -2.47
C ASN A 156 -2.28 13.33 -1.77
N PHE A 157 -2.42 12.14 -1.19
CA PHE A 157 -3.56 11.78 -0.36
C PHE A 157 -3.68 12.68 0.88
N ILE A 158 -2.59 12.87 1.62
CA ILE A 158 -2.56 13.72 2.81
C ILE A 158 -2.97 15.15 2.44
N ASP A 159 -2.42 15.71 1.37
CA ASP A 159 -2.74 17.06 0.89
C ASP A 159 -4.23 17.21 0.52
N GLU A 160 -4.84 16.23 -0.18
CA GLU A 160 -6.28 16.23 -0.46
C GLU A 160 -7.10 16.18 0.84
N MET A 161 -6.72 15.32 1.79
CA MET A 161 -7.45 15.13 3.04
C MET A 161 -7.32 16.31 4.00
N VAL A 162 -6.15 16.96 4.07
CA VAL A 162 -5.94 18.19 4.83
C VAL A 162 -6.84 19.31 4.30
N ARG A 163 -6.96 19.45 2.97
CA ARG A 163 -7.88 20.40 2.34
C ARG A 163 -9.34 20.11 2.68
N ASN A 164 -9.68 18.86 2.99
CA ASN A 164 -11.00 18.45 3.49
C ASN A 164 -11.16 18.59 5.02
N GLY A 165 -10.16 19.15 5.73
CA GLY A 165 -10.24 19.45 7.15
C GLY A 165 -9.67 18.38 8.09
N ILE A 166 -9.02 17.34 7.57
CA ILE A 166 -8.37 16.31 8.38
C ILE A 166 -7.12 16.88 9.08
N LYS A 167 -6.99 16.58 10.38
CA LYS A 167 -5.91 17.03 11.25
C LYS A 167 -5.06 15.88 11.80
N GLU A 168 -5.61 14.68 11.83
CA GLU A 168 -4.91 13.48 12.31
C GLU A 168 -5.11 12.31 11.37
N PHE A 169 -4.02 11.60 11.10
CA PHE A 169 -3.99 10.41 10.23
C PHE A 169 -3.53 9.19 11.02
N SER A 170 -4.23 8.07 10.82
CA SER A 170 -3.76 6.74 11.18
C SER A 170 -3.62 5.89 9.92
N PHE A 171 -2.38 5.66 9.51
CA PHE A 171 -2.04 4.85 8.36
C PHE A 171 -1.75 3.41 8.77
N TYR A 172 -2.14 2.49 7.90
CA TYR A 172 -1.76 1.08 7.98
C TYR A 172 -1.18 0.62 6.65
N SER A 173 -0.07 -0.12 6.69
CA SER A 173 0.53 -0.72 5.49
C SER A 173 1.19 -2.06 5.81
N ASP A 174 1.60 -2.76 4.75
CA ASP A 174 2.46 -3.93 4.87
C ASP A 174 3.87 -3.59 5.42
N ASN A 175 4.68 -4.63 5.62
CA ASN A 175 6.04 -4.54 6.16
C ASN A 175 7.12 -4.38 5.08
N CYS A 176 6.80 -3.89 3.88
CA CYS A 176 7.78 -3.75 2.80
C CYS A 176 8.83 -2.69 3.14
N THR A 177 10.10 -3.08 3.33
CA THR A 177 11.20 -2.19 3.71
C THR A 177 11.55 -1.20 2.59
N GLY A 178 11.63 -1.68 1.34
CA GLY A 178 11.94 -0.84 0.17
C GLY A 178 10.90 0.24 -0.14
N GLN A 179 9.66 0.06 0.32
CA GLN A 179 8.53 0.94 0.02
C GLN A 179 8.05 1.73 1.23
N ASN A 180 7.67 1.03 2.30
CA ASN A 180 6.86 1.60 3.40
C ASN A 180 7.65 1.72 4.71
N ARG A 181 8.43 0.69 5.05
CA ARG A 181 9.20 0.63 6.31
C ARG A 181 10.61 1.16 6.11
N ASN A 182 10.72 2.45 5.80
CA ASN A 182 12.01 3.13 5.63
C ASN A 182 11.95 4.61 6.05
N ARG A 183 13.13 5.16 6.34
CA ARG A 183 13.33 6.55 6.76
C ARG A 183 12.82 7.61 5.78
N PHE A 184 12.68 7.29 4.48
CA PHE A 184 12.18 8.26 3.50
C PHE A 184 10.70 8.56 3.72
N ILE A 185 9.90 7.52 3.97
CA ILE A 185 8.47 7.68 4.33
C ILE A 185 8.34 8.40 5.69
N TYR A 186 9.21 8.10 6.65
CA TYR A 186 9.12 8.70 7.98
C TYR A 186 9.45 10.19 7.93
N CYS A 187 10.48 10.55 7.16
CA CYS A 187 10.83 11.94 6.88
C CYS A 187 9.72 12.68 6.13
N LEU A 188 9.02 12.00 5.22
CA LEU A 188 7.83 12.56 4.58
C LEU A 188 6.73 12.87 5.60
N TYR A 189 6.47 12.01 6.57
CA TYR A 189 5.49 12.29 7.62
C TYR A 189 5.92 13.47 8.49
N MET A 190 7.20 13.58 8.81
CA MET A 190 7.77 14.74 9.50
C MET A 190 7.56 16.04 8.71
N TYR A 191 7.82 16.00 7.41
CA TYR A 191 7.54 17.10 6.50
C TYR A 191 6.07 17.49 6.49
N CYS A 192 5.16 16.51 6.38
CA CYS A 192 3.72 16.77 6.37
C CYS A 192 3.23 17.33 7.71
N ALA A 193 3.74 16.81 8.83
CA ALA A 193 3.41 17.30 10.16
C ALA A 193 3.85 18.76 10.36
N ALA A 194 5.06 19.11 9.91
CA ALA A 194 5.56 20.48 9.96
C ALA A 194 4.76 21.42 9.05
N LYS A 195 4.53 21.02 7.80
CA LYS A 195 3.91 21.88 6.78
C LYS A 195 2.42 22.08 6.97
N TYR A 196 1.69 21.03 7.33
CA TYR A 196 0.23 21.05 7.43
C TYR A 196 -0.27 21.12 8.87
N GLY A 197 0.61 21.00 9.86
CA GLY A 197 0.22 20.99 11.27
C GLY A 197 -0.60 19.75 11.65
N VAL A 198 -0.36 18.62 10.99
CA VAL A 198 -1.12 17.38 11.20
C VAL A 198 -0.35 16.33 11.99
N LYS A 199 -1.07 15.54 12.78
CA LYS A 199 -0.50 14.39 13.48
C LYS A 199 -0.62 13.15 12.60
N ILE A 200 0.47 12.39 12.47
CA ILE A 200 0.49 11.18 11.64
C ILE A 200 0.99 10.02 12.49
N THR A 201 0.17 8.98 12.57
CA THR A 201 0.54 7.68 13.13
C THR A 201 0.54 6.67 12.00
N HIS A 202 1.56 5.83 11.89
CA HIS A 202 1.60 4.75 10.90
C HIS A 202 1.96 3.44 11.61
N SER A 203 1.02 2.51 11.53
CA SER A 203 1.13 1.17 12.10
C SER A 203 1.38 0.14 11.00
N PHE A 204 2.35 -0.73 11.22
CA PHE A 204 2.66 -1.78 10.25
C PHE A 204 1.92 -3.09 10.58
N LEU A 205 1.34 -3.70 9.56
CA LEU A 205 0.52 -4.90 9.70
C LEU A 205 1.37 -6.16 9.93
N GLU A 206 0.90 -7.07 10.78
CA GLU A 206 1.52 -8.39 10.90
C GLU A 206 1.26 -9.22 9.63
N LYS A 207 2.34 -9.72 9.01
CA LYS A 207 2.31 -10.48 7.75
C LYS A 207 1.40 -11.71 7.88
N GLY A 208 0.56 -11.95 6.87
CA GLY A 208 -0.32 -13.12 6.78
C GLY A 208 -1.46 -13.18 7.81
N HIS A 209 -1.73 -12.08 8.51
CA HIS A 209 -2.77 -12.06 9.56
C HIS A 209 -3.74 -10.89 9.51
N THR A 210 -3.50 -9.86 8.73
CA THR A 210 -4.39 -8.68 8.71
C THR A 210 -5.24 -8.69 7.45
N GLN A 211 -6.54 -8.39 7.59
CA GLN A 211 -7.37 -8.05 6.44
C GLN A 211 -6.93 -6.68 5.92
N ASN A 212 -6.56 -6.61 4.65
CA ASN A 212 -6.22 -5.38 3.97
C ASN A 212 -7.36 -5.00 3.01
N GLU A 213 -8.03 -3.89 3.27
CA GLU A 213 -9.12 -3.39 2.43
C GLU A 213 -8.66 -3.09 0.99
N CYS A 214 -7.37 -2.81 0.77
CA CYS A 214 -6.80 -2.62 -0.56
C CYS A 214 -6.86 -3.91 -1.40
N ASP A 215 -6.70 -5.10 -0.80
CA ASP A 215 -6.81 -6.38 -1.52
C ASP A 215 -8.19 -6.56 -2.15
N SER A 216 -9.23 -6.04 -1.50
CA SER A 216 -10.59 -6.05 -2.03
C SER A 216 -10.68 -5.19 -3.30
N VAL A 217 -10.08 -4.00 -3.27
CA VAL A 217 -10.00 -3.09 -4.43
C VAL A 217 -9.23 -3.76 -5.57
N HIS A 218 -8.05 -4.29 -5.27
CA HIS A 218 -7.19 -5.01 -6.23
C HIS A 218 -7.93 -6.18 -6.87
N GLY A 219 -8.59 -7.03 -6.07
CA GLY A 219 -9.38 -8.16 -6.56
C GLY A 219 -10.59 -7.76 -7.40
N VAL A 220 -11.19 -6.59 -7.18
CA VAL A 220 -12.25 -6.05 -8.05
C VAL A 220 -11.68 -5.62 -9.41
N ILE A 221 -10.56 -4.89 -9.42
CA ILE A 221 -9.89 -4.45 -10.64
C ILE A 221 -9.42 -5.65 -11.47
N GLU A 222 -8.82 -6.66 -10.84
CA GLU A 222 -8.35 -7.87 -11.53
C GLU A 222 -9.49 -8.69 -12.12
N ARG A 223 -10.60 -8.82 -11.39
CA ARG A 223 -11.81 -9.50 -11.91
C ARG A 223 -12.39 -8.77 -13.11
N ALA A 224 -12.46 -7.45 -13.06
CA ALA A 224 -12.89 -6.64 -14.21
C ALA A 224 -11.95 -6.82 -15.41
N ALA A 225 -10.65 -6.90 -15.17
CA ALA A 225 -9.65 -7.07 -16.23
C ALA A 225 -9.59 -8.49 -16.81
N LYS A 226 -10.08 -9.53 -16.12
CA LYS A 226 -9.84 -10.94 -16.46
C LYS A 226 -9.96 -11.25 -17.95
N LYS A 227 -11.09 -10.92 -18.57
CA LYS A 227 -11.40 -11.20 -19.99
C LYS A 227 -11.26 -9.98 -20.92
N ILE A 228 -10.75 -8.86 -20.42
CA ILE A 228 -10.61 -7.63 -21.20
C ILE A 228 -9.16 -7.55 -21.72
N PRO A 229 -8.97 -7.40 -23.03
CA PRO A 229 -7.65 -7.11 -23.58
C PRO A 229 -7.27 -5.65 -23.28
N ILE A 230 -6.01 -5.44 -22.93
CA ILE A 230 -5.45 -4.15 -22.52
C ILE A 230 -4.14 -3.96 -23.27
N PHE A 231 -4.04 -2.90 -24.05
CA PHE A 231 -2.89 -2.62 -24.91
C PHE A 231 -2.22 -1.28 -24.57
N SER A 232 -2.77 -0.51 -23.63
CA SER A 232 -2.19 0.73 -23.12
C SER A 232 -2.42 0.91 -21.61
N PRO A 233 -1.56 1.64 -20.89
CA PRO A 233 -1.81 2.01 -19.50
C PRO A 233 -3.14 2.77 -19.30
N GLN A 234 -3.56 3.59 -20.26
CA GLN A 234 -4.80 4.35 -20.20
C GLN A 234 -6.04 3.44 -20.13
N GLN A 235 -5.98 2.28 -20.78
CA GLN A 235 -7.05 1.27 -20.67
C GLN A 235 -7.10 0.64 -19.27
N TRP A 236 -5.96 0.45 -18.59
CA TRP A 236 -5.95 0.06 -17.18
C TRP A 236 -6.66 1.09 -16.30
N TYR A 237 -6.40 2.39 -16.53
CA TYR A 237 -7.01 3.46 -15.74
C TYR A 237 -8.52 3.51 -15.95
N THR A 238 -8.96 3.44 -17.20
CA THR A 238 -10.38 3.41 -17.57
C THR A 238 -11.09 2.19 -16.96
N LEU A 239 -10.44 1.03 -17.01
CA LEU A 239 -10.96 -0.18 -16.40
C LEU A 239 -11.08 -0.04 -14.88
N ALA A 240 -10.06 0.49 -14.22
CA ALA A 240 -10.07 0.69 -12.77
C ALA A 240 -11.17 1.67 -12.33
N ARG A 241 -11.41 2.76 -13.09
CA ARG A 241 -12.50 3.72 -12.85
C ARG A 241 -13.88 3.06 -12.87
N THR A 242 -14.07 2.05 -13.72
CA THR A 242 -15.36 1.39 -13.95
C THR A 242 -15.50 0.05 -13.22
N ALA A 243 -14.45 -0.42 -12.55
CA ALA A 243 -14.41 -1.75 -11.93
C ALA A 243 -15.42 -1.91 -10.78
N CYS A 244 -15.64 -0.87 -9.98
CA CYS A 244 -16.64 -0.85 -8.90
C CYS A 244 -17.85 0.01 -9.30
N LYS A 245 -19.04 -0.61 -9.34
CA LYS A 245 -20.29 0.07 -9.75
C LYS A 245 -20.94 0.89 -8.64
N VAL A 246 -20.86 0.43 -7.40
CA VAL A 246 -21.58 1.06 -6.26
C VAL A 246 -20.84 2.29 -5.76
N ARG A 247 -19.52 2.20 -5.63
CA ARG A 247 -18.64 3.29 -5.19
C ARG A 247 -17.39 3.28 -6.07
N PRO A 248 -17.42 4.00 -7.21
CA PRO A 248 -16.29 4.07 -8.12
C PRO A 248 -15.02 4.53 -7.40
N TYR A 249 -13.89 3.91 -7.76
CA TYR A 249 -12.61 4.29 -7.20
C TYR A 249 -12.15 5.62 -7.78
N LYS A 250 -11.51 6.45 -6.96
CA LYS A 250 -10.88 7.69 -7.40
C LYS A 250 -9.53 7.33 -8.02
N ILE A 251 -9.49 7.29 -9.36
CA ILE A 251 -8.25 6.99 -10.08
C ILE A 251 -7.47 8.29 -10.30
N LYS A 252 -6.24 8.32 -9.81
CA LYS A 252 -5.27 9.35 -10.13
C LYS A 252 -4.21 8.79 -11.07
N GLU A 253 -4.19 9.34 -12.27
CA GLU A 253 -3.18 9.04 -13.28
C GLU A 253 -1.95 9.91 -12.95
N MET A 254 -0.88 9.27 -12.47
CA MET A 254 0.29 10.02 -12.00
C MET A 254 1.11 10.53 -13.19
N ALA A 255 1.51 11.79 -13.13
CA ALA A 255 2.45 12.40 -14.05
C ALA A 255 3.87 12.42 -13.44
N GLN A 256 4.87 12.66 -14.29
CA GLN A 256 6.28 12.75 -13.86
C GLN A 256 6.47 13.77 -12.73
N ALA A 257 5.76 14.90 -12.81
CA ALA A 257 5.82 16.00 -11.85
C ALA A 257 5.17 15.68 -10.50
N ASP A 258 4.35 14.64 -10.40
CA ASP A 258 3.74 14.22 -9.14
C ASP A 258 4.72 13.47 -8.24
N PHE A 259 5.91 13.09 -8.74
CA PHE A 259 6.91 12.32 -8.00
C PHE A 259 8.02 13.21 -7.43
N TYR A 260 8.28 13.10 -6.13
CA TYR A 260 9.25 13.90 -5.40
C TYR A 260 10.44 13.11 -4.88
N ASP A 261 11.60 13.77 -4.81
CA ASP A 261 12.82 13.19 -4.25
C ASP A 261 12.81 13.26 -2.71
N LEU A 262 12.35 12.17 -2.09
CA LEU A 262 12.35 12.03 -0.62
C LEU A 262 13.74 11.75 -0.06
N LYS A 263 14.70 11.33 -0.90
CA LYS A 263 16.09 11.14 -0.48
C LYS A 263 16.76 12.49 -0.30
N ASP A 264 16.51 13.44 -1.22
CA ASP A 264 16.98 14.83 -1.10
C ASP A 264 16.36 15.51 0.13
N LEU A 265 15.05 15.34 0.35
CA LEU A 265 14.36 15.81 1.57
C LEU A 265 15.08 15.30 2.84
N LEU A 266 15.28 13.98 2.94
CA LEU A 266 15.94 13.36 4.08
C LEU A 266 17.36 13.92 4.30
N ALA A 267 18.16 13.99 3.23
CA ALA A 267 19.54 14.43 3.28
C ALA A 267 19.71 15.90 3.72
N LYS A 268 18.73 16.76 3.41
CA LYS A 268 18.80 18.19 3.73
C LYS A 268 18.11 18.61 5.01
N THR A 269 17.16 17.82 5.51
CA THR A 269 16.35 18.20 6.69
C THR A 269 16.69 17.42 7.94
N THR A 270 17.39 16.28 7.82
CA THR A 270 17.67 15.40 8.96
C THR A 270 19.12 14.90 8.97
N LYS A 271 19.58 14.43 10.15
CA LYS A 271 20.94 13.95 10.39
C LYS A 271 21.00 12.63 11.14
N ASN A 272 20.20 12.47 12.19
CA ASN A 272 20.24 11.30 13.05
C ASN A 272 19.05 10.37 12.78
N TRP A 273 19.37 9.13 12.42
CA TRP A 273 18.41 8.04 12.28
C TRP A 273 18.88 6.76 12.98
N ASP A 274 20.10 6.77 13.53
CA ASP A 274 20.76 5.56 14.03
C ASP A 274 20.57 5.38 15.52
N LYS A 275 20.32 6.48 16.26
CA LYS A 275 20.24 6.47 17.73
C LYS A 275 18.98 7.14 18.25
N THR A 276 18.40 6.54 19.28
CA THR A 276 17.33 7.14 20.09
C THR A 276 17.91 8.22 21.01
N GLU A 277 17.05 9.03 21.64
CA GLU A 277 17.46 10.01 22.67
C GLU A 277 18.16 9.33 23.87
N LEU A 278 17.89 8.04 24.09
CA LEU A 278 18.54 7.21 25.12
C LEU A 278 19.90 6.63 24.66
N GLY A 279 20.32 6.89 23.42
CA GLY A 279 21.58 6.40 22.86
C GLY A 279 21.53 4.97 22.30
N CYS A 280 20.37 4.31 22.32
CA CYS A 280 20.18 2.96 21.79
C CYS A 280 20.12 2.97 20.26
N LYS A 281 20.63 1.92 19.61
CA LYS A 281 20.56 1.77 18.16
C LYS A 281 19.11 1.57 17.70
N VAL A 282 18.70 2.28 16.65
CA VAL A 282 17.38 2.14 16.02
C VAL A 282 17.40 0.98 15.02
N ILE A 283 16.41 0.09 15.10
CA ILE A 283 16.26 -1.05 14.20
C ILE A 283 14.95 -0.92 13.42
N PHE A 284 14.99 -0.23 12.27
CA PHE A 284 13.79 0.09 11.49
C PHE A 284 12.95 -1.12 11.08
N ASN A 285 13.61 -2.25 10.78
CA ASN A 285 12.93 -3.48 10.36
C ASN A 285 11.97 -4.05 11.41
N ASN A 286 12.17 -3.70 12.69
CA ASN A 286 11.38 -4.22 13.81
C ASN A 286 10.31 -3.22 14.30
N LEU A 287 10.22 -2.04 13.69
CA LEU A 287 9.23 -1.04 14.09
C LEU A 287 7.81 -1.49 13.78
N LYS A 288 6.93 -1.34 14.78
CA LYS A 288 5.50 -1.67 14.68
C LYS A 288 4.65 -0.43 14.50
N VAL A 289 5.01 0.66 15.18
CA VAL A 289 4.29 1.94 15.07
C VAL A 289 5.32 3.07 15.01
N ILE A 290 5.04 4.05 14.16
CA ILE A 290 5.68 5.35 14.17
C ILE A 290 4.64 6.44 14.35
N MET A 291 5.01 7.53 15.01
CA MET A 291 4.14 8.68 15.20
C MET A 291 4.95 9.96 15.15
N VAL A 292 4.43 10.94 14.43
CA VAL A 292 4.95 12.30 14.36
C VAL A 292 3.88 13.25 14.89
N ASP A 293 4.27 14.07 15.87
CA ASP A 293 3.43 15.13 16.42
C ASP A 293 3.80 16.47 15.75
N PRO A 294 2.83 17.25 15.25
CA PRO A 294 3.09 18.52 14.59
C PRO A 294 3.73 19.57 15.50
N LYS A 295 3.63 19.43 16.83
CA LYS A 295 4.30 20.33 17.79
C LYS A 295 5.82 20.10 17.82
N CYS A 296 6.26 18.89 17.51
CA CYS A 296 7.66 18.49 17.51
C CYS A 296 8.00 17.70 16.23
N PRO A 297 7.91 18.30 15.03
CA PRO A 297 7.98 17.57 13.77
C PRO A 297 9.37 16.95 13.50
N ASN A 298 10.41 17.42 14.19
CA ASN A 298 11.77 16.88 14.12
C ASN A 298 11.99 15.66 15.03
N GLN A 299 10.98 15.26 15.82
CA GLN A 299 11.03 14.08 16.68
C GLN A 299 10.15 12.97 16.11
N LEU A 300 10.75 11.81 15.91
CA LEU A 300 10.03 10.60 15.53
C LEU A 300 9.79 9.76 16.79
N ASN A 301 8.52 9.47 17.09
CA ASN A 301 8.14 8.57 18.17
C ASN A 301 7.95 7.17 17.58
N VAL A 302 8.62 6.17 18.14
CA VAL A 302 8.60 4.80 17.60
C VAL A 302 8.24 3.77 18.66
N LYS A 303 7.61 2.67 18.25
CA LYS A 303 7.34 1.49 19.09
C LYS A 303 7.82 0.21 18.42
N TYR A 304 8.40 -0.70 19.21
CA TYR A 304 8.78 -2.05 18.80
C TYR A 304 7.74 -3.10 19.19
N SER A 305 6.88 -2.78 20.15
CA SER A 305 5.71 -3.57 20.57
C SER A 305 4.50 -2.64 20.74
N PHE A 306 3.29 -3.16 20.54
CA PHE A 306 2.06 -2.37 20.74
C PHE A 306 1.80 -2.02 22.21
N GLU A 307 2.43 -2.72 23.15
CA GLU A 307 2.29 -2.50 24.60
C GLU A 307 3.29 -1.50 25.17
N GLU A 308 4.43 -1.31 24.50
CA GLU A 308 5.49 -0.44 24.99
C GLU A 308 5.15 1.04 24.79
N ASP A 309 5.76 1.87 25.61
CA ASP A 309 5.74 3.32 25.44
C ASP A 309 6.55 3.76 24.22
N PHE A 310 6.23 4.96 23.73
CA PHE A 310 6.97 5.53 22.62
C PHE A 310 8.41 5.86 23.01
N ILE A 311 9.35 5.40 22.18
CA ILE A 311 10.75 5.79 22.24
C ILE A 311 10.96 6.95 21.27
N LYS A 312 11.66 8.00 21.70
CA LYS A 312 11.91 9.20 20.90
C LYS A 312 13.22 9.12 20.14
N ILE A 313 13.19 9.57 18.89
CA ILE A 313 14.36 9.78 18.03
C ILE A 313 14.36 11.26 17.64
N ASN A 314 15.34 12.01 18.12
CA ASN A 314 15.61 13.36 17.63
C ASN A 314 16.42 13.29 16.33
N THR A 315 15.83 13.75 15.24
CA THR A 315 16.43 13.59 13.90
C THR A 315 17.45 14.67 13.53
N LEU A 316 17.57 15.75 14.32
CA LEU A 316 18.53 16.83 14.06
C LEU A 316 19.89 16.60 14.74
N GLU A 317 19.94 15.75 15.76
CA GLU A 317 21.05 15.74 16.71
C GLU A 317 22.23 14.88 16.24
N LEU A 318 23.29 15.52 15.77
CA LEU A 318 24.65 14.97 15.78
C LEU A 318 25.61 16.05 16.27
N LYS A 319 26.28 15.80 17.42
CA LYS A 319 27.17 16.73 18.14
C LYS A 319 28.36 17.28 17.33
N ARG A 320 28.55 16.88 16.06
CA ARG A 320 29.76 17.15 15.25
C ARG A 320 29.48 17.27 13.74
N SER A 321 28.49 18.06 13.33
CA SER A 321 28.22 18.25 11.89
C SER A 321 28.11 19.73 11.51
N HIS A 322 28.99 20.17 10.59
CA HIS A 322 29.02 21.52 10.01
C HIS A 322 27.94 21.78 8.94
N GLN A 323 27.16 20.76 8.54
CA GLN A 323 26.15 20.91 7.49
C GLN A 323 24.94 21.68 8.02
N LYS A 324 24.60 22.80 7.38
CA LYS A 324 23.36 23.54 7.67
C LYS A 324 22.17 22.73 7.13
N LEU A 325 21.18 22.47 7.98
CA LEU A 325 19.94 21.79 7.59
C LEU A 325 18.88 22.81 7.20
N ASP A 326 18.03 22.41 6.26
CA ASP A 326 16.85 23.16 5.88
C ASP A 326 15.69 22.88 6.86
N SER A 327 14.82 23.86 7.07
CA SER A 327 13.61 23.67 7.88
C SER A 327 12.57 22.87 7.12
N LEU A 328 12.04 21.80 7.74
CA LEU A 328 10.96 20.97 7.18
C LEU A 328 9.76 21.79 6.70
N GLU A 329 9.36 22.81 7.46
CA GLU A 329 8.18 23.64 7.16
C GLU A 329 8.33 24.44 5.85
N THR A 330 9.55 24.93 5.58
CA THR A 330 9.83 25.79 4.43
C THR A 330 10.46 25.05 3.26
N TYR A 331 10.75 23.76 3.43
CA TYR A 331 11.41 22.95 2.41
C TYR A 331 10.53 22.78 1.16
N GLN A 332 11.12 23.03 0.00
CA GLN A 332 10.47 22.80 -1.29
C GLN A 332 10.90 21.46 -1.86
N LEU A 333 9.94 20.54 -1.97
CA LEU A 333 10.16 19.23 -2.57
C LEU A 333 10.58 19.38 -4.04
N ARG A 334 11.61 18.63 -4.41
CA ARG A 334 12.12 18.60 -5.79
C ARG A 334 11.51 17.43 -6.54
N MET A 335 11.30 17.61 -7.83
CA MET A 335 10.86 16.53 -8.72
C MET A 335 11.90 15.40 -8.71
N LEU A 336 11.44 14.16 -8.59
CA LEU A 336 12.30 12.97 -8.51
C LEU A 336 13.12 12.78 -9.79
N ARG A 337 12.48 12.98 -10.95
CA ARG A 337 13.11 12.89 -12.28
C ARG A 337 12.44 13.87 -13.22
N SER A 338 13.23 14.53 -14.06
CA SER A 338 12.74 15.45 -15.10
C SER A 338 12.40 14.75 -16.42
N SER A 339 12.79 13.48 -16.58
CA SER A 339 12.57 12.69 -17.80
C SER A 339 11.97 11.32 -17.47
N PRO A 340 11.31 10.68 -18.46
CA PRO A 340 10.84 9.30 -18.35
C PRO A 340 11.94 8.31 -17.93
N VAL A 341 11.51 7.16 -17.43
CA VAL A 341 12.40 6.06 -17.03
C VAL A 341 12.64 5.13 -18.22
N PRO A 342 13.89 4.90 -18.62
CA PRO A 342 14.19 3.91 -19.64
C PRO A 342 13.80 2.51 -19.17
N ILE A 343 13.12 1.75 -20.03
CA ILE A 343 12.80 0.35 -19.79
C ILE A 343 13.97 -0.55 -20.21
N PRO A 344 14.08 -1.79 -19.70
CA PRO A 344 15.09 -2.72 -20.15
C PRO A 344 15.11 -2.93 -21.67
N ALA A 345 16.30 -2.99 -22.28
CA ALA A 345 16.44 -3.20 -23.73
C ALA A 345 15.75 -4.49 -24.21
N ALA A 346 15.79 -5.57 -23.42
CA ALA A 346 15.12 -6.82 -23.76
C ALA A 346 13.60 -6.65 -23.81
N LYS A 347 13.03 -5.92 -22.85
CA LYS A 347 11.59 -5.59 -22.81
C LYS A 347 11.18 -4.66 -23.94
N TYR A 348 12.03 -3.70 -24.29
CA TYR A 348 11.80 -2.83 -25.46
C TYR A 348 11.76 -3.64 -26.75
N LYS A 349 12.74 -4.53 -26.97
CA LYS A 349 12.78 -5.43 -28.14
C LYS A 349 11.54 -6.33 -28.22
N ASP A 350 11.12 -6.92 -27.10
CA ASP A 350 9.88 -7.72 -27.06
C ASP A 350 8.65 -6.86 -27.40
N SER A 351 8.59 -5.60 -26.96
CA SER A 351 7.50 -4.68 -27.28
C SER A 351 7.45 -4.32 -28.77
N GLN A 352 8.61 -4.08 -29.40
CA GLN A 352 8.70 -3.85 -30.85
C GLN A 352 8.25 -5.10 -31.62
N PHE A 353 8.72 -6.28 -31.24
CA PHE A 353 8.32 -7.55 -31.84
C PHE A 353 6.79 -7.74 -31.79
N LEU A 354 6.16 -7.44 -30.64
CA LEU A 354 4.71 -7.55 -30.49
C LEU A 354 3.94 -6.56 -31.37
N CYS A 355 4.51 -5.38 -31.66
CA CYS A 355 3.95 -4.42 -32.62
C CYS A 355 4.10 -4.92 -34.06
N GLU A 356 5.30 -5.35 -34.46
CA GLU A 356 5.60 -5.87 -35.81
C GLU A 356 4.71 -7.07 -36.18
N ASN A 357 4.48 -7.98 -35.22
CA ASN A 357 3.62 -9.16 -35.40
C ASN A 357 2.12 -8.84 -35.21
N LYS A 358 1.74 -7.57 -35.05
CA LYS A 358 0.35 -7.11 -34.88
C LYS A 358 -0.41 -7.82 -33.74
N VAL A 359 0.31 -8.29 -32.73
CA VAL A 359 -0.28 -8.78 -31.47
C VAL A 359 -0.86 -7.61 -30.69
N ILE A 360 -0.15 -6.48 -30.71
CA ILE A 360 -0.64 -5.19 -30.27
C ILE A 360 -1.33 -4.53 -31.49
N PRO A 361 -2.59 -4.07 -31.37
CA PRO A 361 -3.24 -3.32 -32.44
C PRO A 361 -2.46 -2.05 -32.82
N THR A 362 -2.50 -1.72 -34.11
CA THR A 362 -1.72 -0.62 -34.71
C THR A 362 -1.96 0.74 -34.06
N GLU A 363 -3.17 1.00 -33.55
CA GLU A 363 -3.48 2.25 -32.85
C GLU A 363 -2.65 2.47 -31.56
N TYR A 364 -2.07 1.40 -30.98
CA TYR A 364 -1.25 1.48 -29.77
C TYR A 364 0.26 1.46 -30.05
N HIS A 365 0.70 1.25 -31.29
CA HIS A 365 2.12 1.12 -31.63
C HIS A 365 2.93 2.37 -31.28
N ASN A 366 2.35 3.55 -31.45
CA ASN A 366 3.02 4.82 -31.16
C ASN A 366 3.46 4.93 -29.68
N PHE A 367 2.72 4.32 -28.76
CA PHE A 367 3.11 4.31 -27.35
C PHE A 367 4.37 3.47 -27.13
N PHE A 368 4.43 2.24 -27.66
CA PHE A 368 5.54 1.32 -27.44
C PHE A 368 6.81 1.70 -28.21
N THR A 369 6.67 2.28 -29.40
CA THR A 369 7.78 2.76 -30.24
C THR A 369 8.49 3.98 -29.64
N ASN A 370 7.79 4.82 -28.88
CA ASN A 370 8.37 5.98 -28.20
C ASN A 370 8.95 5.68 -26.81
N LEU A 371 8.93 4.41 -26.36
CA LEU A 371 9.55 4.04 -25.09
C LEU A 371 11.08 4.17 -25.17
N GLN A 372 11.70 4.69 -24.11
CA GLN A 372 13.16 4.78 -24.02
C GLN A 372 13.73 3.44 -23.54
N ALA A 373 14.79 2.95 -24.19
CA ALA A 373 15.49 1.72 -23.79
C ALA A 373 16.76 2.04 -22.98
N SER A 374 16.99 1.29 -21.90
CA SER A 374 18.25 1.32 -21.15
C SER A 374 19.33 0.55 -21.91
N ASN A 375 20.52 1.13 -22.04
CA ASN A 375 21.70 0.46 -22.61
C ASN A 375 22.38 -0.52 -21.62
N ILE A 376 21.85 -0.66 -20.40
CA ILE A 376 22.42 -1.49 -19.34
C ILE A 376 21.64 -2.82 -19.27
N PRO A 377 22.30 -3.99 -19.30
CA PRO A 377 21.66 -5.29 -19.13
C PRO A 377 20.86 -5.35 -17.81
N GLU A 378 19.71 -6.05 -17.82
CA GLU A 378 18.91 -6.32 -16.62
C GLU A 378 19.81 -6.89 -15.50
N GLN A 379 20.04 -6.13 -14.43
CA GLN A 379 20.32 -6.75 -13.14
C GLN A 379 18.97 -7.17 -12.59
N GLU A 380 18.75 -8.48 -12.46
CA GLU A 380 17.67 -9.05 -11.68
C GLU A 380 17.79 -8.51 -10.26
N THR A 381 17.01 -7.48 -9.93
CA THR A 381 16.74 -7.13 -8.54
C THR A 381 15.71 -8.13 -8.05
N ASP A 382 16.19 -9.30 -7.65
CA ASP A 382 15.51 -10.15 -6.68
C ASP A 382 15.50 -9.38 -5.35
N GLU A 383 14.41 -8.67 -5.09
CA GLU A 383 14.07 -8.16 -3.77
C GLU A 383 13.05 -9.13 -3.15
N ASP A 384 13.56 -10.03 -2.30
CA ASP A 384 12.85 -10.65 -1.18
C ASP A 384 12.82 -9.72 0.05
#